data_AF-A0A6J4MWH0-F1
#
_entry.id   AF-A0A6J4MWH0-F1
#
_cell.length_a   1.000
_cell.length_b   1.000
_cell.length_c   1.000
_cell.angle_alpha   90.00
_cell.angle_beta   90.00
_cell.angle_gamma   90.00
#
_symmetry.space_group_name_H-M   'P 1'
#
loop_
_entity.id
_entity.type
_entity.pdbx_description
1 polymer ?
#
loop_
_entity_poly.entity_id
_entity_poly.type
_entity_poly.pdbx_seq_one_letter_code
_entity_poly.pdbx_strand_id
1 'polypeptide(L)' 'MSHQPLVADVALDVRLECLDDTGRGHHLHCVLAYHRHDAYAISMTFVTPEDSLTWTFGRDLLVEGLHRTTG' A
#
# COMPACT_ATOMS: atom_id res chain seq x y z
N MET A 1 -12.58 -17.65 -4.47
CA MET A 1 -12.49 -16.56 -3.48
C MET A 1 -12.49 -15.26 -4.25
N SER A 2 -13.51 -14.42 -4.04
CA SER A 2 -13.74 -13.19 -4.79
C SER A 2 -12.98 -12.06 -4.09
N HIS A 3 -11.87 -11.61 -4.67
CA HIS A 3 -11.27 -10.33 -4.31
C HIS A 3 -12.29 -9.25 -4.65
N GLN A 4 -12.84 -8.56 -3.65
CA GLN A 4 -13.68 -7.40 -3.93
C GLN A 4 -12.78 -6.35 -4.59
N PRO A 5 -13.10 -5.86 -5.80
CA PRO A 5 -12.25 -4.89 -6.47
C PRO A 5 -12.21 -3.62 -5.62
N LEU A 6 -11.00 -3.18 -5.25
CA LEU A 6 -10.78 -1.86 -4.66
C LEU A 6 -11.16 -0.82 -5.72
N VAL A 7 -12.31 -0.18 -5.57
CA VAL A 7 -12.81 0.82 -6.52
C VAL A 7 -12.05 2.13 -6.29
N ALA A 8 -10.96 2.34 -7.01
CA ALA A 8 -10.14 3.55 -6.93
C ALA A 8 -10.13 4.32 -8.27
N ASP A 9 -9.87 5.63 -8.22
CA ASP A 9 -9.66 6.43 -9.44
C ASP A 9 -8.33 6.06 -10.11
N VAL A 10 -7.31 5.76 -9.30
CA VAL A 10 -6.03 5.19 -9.74
C VAL A 10 -5.67 4.03 -8.80
N ALA A 11 -5.38 2.87 -9.36
CA ALA A 11 -4.92 1.69 -8.64
C ALA A 11 -3.64 1.14 -9.26
N LEU A 12 -2.73 0.65 -8.42
CA LEU A 12 -1.50 0.01 -8.85
C LEU A 12 -1.19 -1.21 -7.98
N ASP A 13 -1.07 -2.38 -8.62
CA ASP A 13 -0.53 -3.58 -7.99
C ASP A 13 0.98 -3.47 -7.84
N VAL A 14 1.48 -3.61 -6.61
CA VAL A 14 2.90 -3.59 -6.27
C VAL A 14 3.27 -4.82 -5.45
N ARG A 15 4.51 -5.29 -5.62
CA ARG A 15 5.11 -6.31 -4.76
C ARG A 15 6.10 -5.64 -3.83
N LEU A 16 5.90 -5.84 -2.54
CA LEU A 16 6.78 -5.32 -1.49
C LEU A 16 7.63 -6.45 -0.90
N GLU A 17 8.80 -6.12 -0.40
CA GLU A 17 9.61 -7.00 0.44
C GLU A 17 9.49 -6.52 1.89
N CYS A 18 8.92 -7.36 2.75
CA CYS A 18 8.84 -7.13 4.18
C CYS A 18 9.95 -7.91 4.87
N LEU A 19 10.83 -7.21 5.58
CA LEU A 19 11.88 -7.83 6.37
C LEU A 19 11.32 -8.16 7.76
N ASP A 20 11.42 -9.42 8.17
CA ASP A 20 11.10 -9.80 9.56
C ASP A 20 12.23 -9.39 10.54
N ASP A 21 12.01 -9.62 11.83
CA ASP A 21 12.95 -9.25 12.90
C ASP A 21 14.33 -9.93 12.78
N THR A 22 14.43 -10.98 11.94
CA THR A 22 15.71 -11.67 11.65
C THR A 22 16.40 -11.15 10.39
N GLY A 23 15.79 -10.19 9.70
CA GLY A 23 16.24 -9.66 8.42
C GLY A 23 15.86 -10.54 7.23
N ARG A 24 15.00 -11.55 7.40
CA ARG A 24 14.55 -12.40 6.30
C ARG A 24 13.41 -11.71 5.54
N GLY A 25 13.55 -11.64 4.23
CA GLY A 25 12.57 -11.03 3.33
C GLY A 25 11.36 -11.94 3.03
N HIS A 26 10.18 -11.33 3.05
CA HIS A 26 8.90 -11.92 2.68
C HIS A 26 8.25 -11.07 1.60
N HIS A 27 7.82 -11.69 0.50
CA HIS A 27 7.11 -10.95 -0.54
C HIS A 27 5.64 -10.78 -0.18
N LEU A 28 5.18 -9.53 -0.21
CA LEU A 28 3.80 -9.17 0.01
C LEU A 28 3.19 -8.64 -1.28
N HIS A 29 1.97 -9.09 -1.59
CA HIS A 29 1.14 -8.49 -2.61
C HIS A 29 0.40 -7.29 -2.01
N CYS A 30 0.49 -6.15 -2.68
CA CYS A 30 -0.10 -4.91 -2.20
C CYS A 30 -0.77 -4.15 -3.35
N VAL A 31 -1.88 -3.49 -3.05
CA VAL A 31 -2.54 -2.55 -3.96
C VAL A 31 -2.41 -1.13 -3.40
N LEU A 32 -1.82 -0.22 -4.17
CA LEU A 32 -1.88 1.22 -3.90
C LEU A 32 -3.12 1.80 -4.58
N ALA A 33 -3.90 2.57 -3.85
CA ALA A 33 -5.12 3.19 -4.34
C ALA A 33 -5.16 4.68 -4.00
N TYR A 34 -5.52 5.48 -4.99
CA TYR A 34 -5.80 6.91 -4.86
C TYR A 34 -7.26 7.16 -5.25
N HIS A 35 -7.92 8.02 -4.47
CA HIS A 35 -9.29 8.46 -4.76
C HIS A 35 -9.37 9.98 -4.73
N ARG A 36 -9.97 10.58 -5.77
CA ARG A 36 -10.04 12.04 -5.92
C ARG A 36 -10.88 12.74 -4.85
N HIS A 37 -11.82 12.02 -4.22
CA HIS A 37 -12.62 12.53 -3.10
C HIS A 37 -11.84 12.64 -1.78
N ASP A 38 -10.69 11.96 -1.69
CA ASP A 38 -9.73 12.07 -0.59
C ASP A 38 -8.34 12.27 -1.19
N ALA A 39 -8.16 13.41 -1.84
CA ALA A 39 -7.00 13.69 -2.68
C ALA A 39 -5.66 13.80 -1.91
N TYR A 40 -5.70 13.77 -0.57
CA TYR A 40 -4.52 13.82 0.29
C TYR A 40 -4.06 12.44 0.75
N ALA A 41 -4.90 11.42 0.60
CA ALA A 41 -4.61 10.08 1.08
C ALA A 41 -4.18 9.13 -0.05
N ILE A 42 -3.33 8.16 0.31
CA ILE A 42 -3.07 6.94 -0.45
C ILE A 42 -3.40 5.76 0.46
N SER A 43 -4.24 4.87 -0.03
CA SER A 43 -4.51 3.58 0.62
C SER A 43 -3.51 2.54 0.10
N MET A 44 -2.92 1.79 1.03
CA MET A 44 -1.99 0.69 0.78
C MET A 44 -2.61 -0.57 1.38
N THR A 45 -3.13 -1.46 0.54
CA THR A 45 -3.81 -2.68 0.97
C THR A 45 -2.93 -3.90 0.74
N PHE A 46 -2.47 -4.51 1.84
CA PHE A 46 -1.76 -5.79 1.84
C PHE A 46 -2.78 -6.92 1.73
N VAL A 47 -2.65 -7.76 0.70
CA VAL A 47 -3.56 -8.88 0.45
C VAL A 47 -2.94 -10.14 1.02
N THR A 48 -3.57 -10.74 2.04
CA THR A 48 -3.18 -12.04 2.58
C THR A 48 -4.27 -13.09 2.31
N PRO A 49 -3.97 -14.40 2.44
CA PRO A 49 -4.97 -15.46 2.26
C PRO A 49 -6.14 -15.40 3.25
N GLU A 50 -5.91 -14.84 4.44
CA GLU A 50 -6.88 -14.83 5.54
C GLU A 50 -7.70 -13.54 5.55
N ASP A 51 -7.04 -12.39 5.44
CA ASP A 51 -7.68 -11.08 5.36
C ASP A 51 -6.79 -10.02 4.67
N SER A 52 -7.39 -8.92 4.25
CA SER A 52 -6.67 -7.75 3.76
C SER A 52 -6.43 -6.74 4.88
N LEU A 53 -5.21 -6.18 4.94
CA LEU A 53 -4.88 -5.09 5.86
C LEU A 53 -4.69 -3.81 5.05
N THR A 54 -5.42 -2.75 5.38
CA THR A 54 -5.27 -1.44 4.70
C THR A 54 -4.65 -0.41 5.63
N TRP A 55 -3.60 0.24 5.14
CA TRP A 55 -3.00 1.43 5.73
C TRP A 55 -3.30 2.65 4.88
N THR A 56 -3.42 3.81 5.52
CA THR A 56 -3.65 5.09 4.84
C THR A 56 -2.52 6.04 5.17
N PHE A 57 -1.91 6.61 4.13
CA PHE A 57 -0.78 7.53 4.24
C PHE A 57 -1.10 8.87 3.58
N GLY A 58 -0.43 9.94 4.03
CA GLY A 58 -0.36 11.17 3.26
C GLY A 58 0.32 10.93 1.92
N ARG A 59 -0.28 11.40 0.83
CA ARG A 59 0.29 11.28 -0.52
C ARG A 59 1.65 11.97 -0.60
N ASP A 60 1.75 13.14 0.02
CA ASP A 60 2.98 13.92 0.13
C ASP A 60 4.07 13.19 0.92
N LEU A 61 3.72 12.49 2.00
CA LEU A 61 4.66 11.67 2.77
C LEU A 61 5.35 10.62 1.87
N LEU A 62 4.58 9.92 1.03
CA LEU A 62 5.14 8.93 0.11
C LEU A 62 6.00 9.57 -0.97
N VAL A 63 5.58 10.72 -1.53
CA VAL A 63 6.34 11.46 -2.55
C VAL A 63 7.66 11.99 -2.00
N GLU A 64 7.65 12.52 -0.77
CA GLU A 64 8.85 12.99 -0.08
C GLU A 64 9.78 11.83 0.26
N GLY A 65 9.23 10.71 0.71
CA GLY A 65 9.95 9.47 1.06
C GLY A 65 10.78 8.88 -0.08
N LEU A 66 10.44 9.18 -1.34
CA LEU A 66 11.24 8.78 -2.51
C LEU A 66 12.57 9.52 -2.61
N HIS A 67 12.70 10.69 -1.96
CA HIS A 67 13.85 11.57 -2.12
C HIS A 67 14.66 11.73 -0.82
N ARG A 68 13.99 11.63 0.35
CA ARG A 68 14.63 11.74 1.66
C ARG A 68 13.84 10.98 2.73
N THR A 69 14.50 10.69 3.84
CA THR A 69 13.83 10.14 5.02
C THR A 69 12.81 11.15 5.57
N THR A 70 11.59 10.68 5.82
CA THR A 70 10.46 11.45 6.37
C THR A 70 9.54 10.51 7.18
N GLY A 71 8.64 11.05 7.98
CA GLY A 71 7.69 10.29 8.80
C GLY A 71 6.54 11.15 9.31
#